data_AF-W4RM66-F1
#
_entry.id   AF-W4RM66-F1
#
_cell.length_a   1.000
_cell.length_b   1.000
_cell.length_c   1.000
_cell.angle_alpha   90.00
_cell.angle_beta   90.00
_cell.angle_gamma   90.00
#
_symmetry.space_group_name_H-M   'P 1'
#
loop_
_entity.id
_entity.type
_entity.pdbx_description
1 polymer ?
#
loop_
_entity_poly.entity_id
_entity_poly.type
_entity_poly.pdbx_seq_one_letter_code
_entity_poly.pdbx_strand_id
1 'polypeptide(L)'
;MLSRRKIEKGEDPQKAAVRETSEELGIPEREIIDVFPLDYMVSAFGTIIYPFAGKISNLKNIIPNEAEVGEVFTVPLSFFKKNQPDSYKINFQVEPEDGFPFDLIIGGENYNWQTRKMNEYFYSTNGKVIWGLTAKVLTHFVELMEQHNLRE
;
A
#
# COMPACT_ATOMS: atom_id res chain seq x y z
N MET A 1 -8.18 4.85 4.85
CA MET A 1 -8.15 3.37 4.86
C MET A 1 -7.33 2.89 3.69
N LEU A 2 -6.61 1.77 3.82
CA LEU A 2 -5.86 1.16 2.73
C LEU A 2 -6.35 -0.28 2.56
N SER A 3 -7.33 -0.48 1.67
CA SER A 3 -7.76 -1.83 1.25
C SER A 3 -6.79 -2.36 0.18
N ARG A 4 -6.43 -3.65 0.25
CA ARG A 4 -5.50 -4.32 -0.68
C ARG A 4 -6.21 -5.41 -1.48
N ARG A 5 -7.34 -5.05 -2.09
CA ARG A 5 -8.17 -5.99 -2.81
C ARG A 5 -7.94 -5.94 -4.31
N LYS A 6 -8.24 -7.06 -4.96
CA LYS A 6 -8.00 -7.26 -6.38
C LYS A 6 -9.08 -6.52 -7.17
N ILE A 7 -8.67 -5.75 -8.17
CA ILE A 7 -9.59 -5.15 -9.13
C ILE A 7 -10.27 -6.26 -9.93
N GLU A 8 -11.60 -6.23 -10.00
CA GLU A 8 -12.35 -7.20 -10.79
C GLU A 8 -12.14 -7.00 -12.30
N LYS A 9 -12.44 -8.02 -13.10
CA LYS A 9 -12.16 -7.96 -14.55
C LYS A 9 -12.97 -6.85 -15.22
N GLY A 10 -12.28 -5.83 -15.72
CA GLY A 10 -12.90 -4.67 -16.38
C GLY A 10 -13.45 -3.63 -15.40
N GLU A 11 -13.18 -3.78 -14.10
CA GLU A 11 -13.50 -2.79 -13.08
C GLU A 11 -12.52 -1.62 -13.14
N ASP A 12 -13.04 -0.42 -12.96
CA ASP A 12 -12.22 0.78 -12.81
C ASP A 12 -11.52 0.77 -11.44
N PRO A 13 -10.21 1.06 -11.34
CA PRO A 13 -9.49 0.98 -10.07
C PRO A 13 -10.06 1.86 -8.96
N GLN A 14 -10.64 3.03 -9.30
CA GLN A 14 -11.25 3.92 -8.31
C GLN A 14 -12.54 3.31 -7.78
N LYS A 15 -13.36 2.71 -8.67
CA LYS A 15 -14.58 1.99 -8.26
C LYS A 15 -14.25 0.83 -7.32
N ALA A 16 -13.23 0.05 -7.64
CA ALA A 16 -12.76 -1.04 -6.79
C ALA A 16 -12.37 -0.51 -5.39
N ALA A 17 -11.57 0.56 -5.33
CA ALA A 17 -11.14 1.14 -4.06
C ALA A 17 -12.31 1.63 -3.19
N VAL A 18 -13.34 2.24 -3.81
CA VAL A 18 -14.54 2.72 -3.12
C VAL A 18 -15.39 1.56 -2.61
N ARG A 19 -15.67 0.57 -3.48
CA ARG A 19 -16.46 -0.62 -3.14
C ARG A 19 -15.83 -1.41 -1.98
N GLU A 20 -14.53 -1.71 -2.08
CA GLU A 20 -13.80 -2.47 -1.06
C GLU A 20 -13.71 -1.71 0.28
N THR A 21 -13.49 -0.39 0.24
CA THR A 21 -13.54 0.46 1.45
C THR A 21 -14.93 0.43 2.09
N SER A 22 -15.99 0.47 1.28
CA SER A 22 -17.38 0.39 1.71
C SER A 22 -17.69 -0.96 2.37
N GLU A 23 -17.29 -2.07 1.73
CA GLU A 23 -17.48 -3.45 2.25
C GLU A 23 -16.72 -3.68 3.56
N GLU A 24 -15.45 -3.29 3.63
CA GLU A 24 -14.59 -3.54 4.78
C GLU A 24 -14.96 -2.65 5.99
N LEU A 25 -15.30 -1.37 5.81
CA LEU A 25 -15.70 -0.47 6.92
C LEU A 25 -17.20 -0.49 7.24
N GLY A 26 -18.00 -1.17 6.41
CA GLY A 26 -19.46 -1.17 6.52
C GLY A 26 -20.08 0.22 6.40
N ILE A 27 -19.49 1.10 5.60
CA ILE A 27 -20.04 2.44 5.31
C ILE A 27 -20.61 2.49 3.90
N PRO A 28 -21.66 3.28 3.63
CA PRO A 28 -22.14 3.46 2.26
C PRO A 28 -21.11 4.16 1.37
N GLU A 29 -21.00 3.75 0.11
CA GLU A 29 -20.07 4.37 -0.87
C GLU A 29 -20.21 5.90 -0.97
N ARG A 30 -21.43 6.44 -0.83
CA ARG A 30 -21.71 7.90 -0.84
C ARG A 30 -21.03 8.66 0.31
N GLU A 31 -20.56 7.97 1.35
CA GLU A 31 -19.80 8.58 2.45
C GLU A 31 -18.30 8.68 2.15
N ILE A 32 -17.84 8.06 1.06
CA ILE A 32 -16.47 8.14 0.55
C ILE A 32 -16.44 9.21 -0.54
N ILE A 33 -15.94 10.39 -0.20
CA ILE A 33 -15.98 11.59 -1.06
C ILE A 33 -14.58 12.13 -1.34
N ASP A 34 -14.47 13.06 -2.28
CA ASP A 34 -13.20 13.68 -2.68
C ASP A 34 -12.11 12.63 -2.97
N VAL A 35 -12.45 11.60 -3.75
CA VAL A 35 -11.54 10.51 -4.10
C VAL A 35 -10.66 10.93 -5.26
N PHE A 36 -9.34 10.84 -5.10
CA PHE A 36 -8.36 11.15 -6.13
C PHE A 36 -7.27 10.08 -6.20
N PRO A 37 -6.77 9.78 -7.42
CA PRO A 37 -5.67 8.84 -7.60
C PRO A 37 -4.37 9.43 -7.05
N LEU A 38 -3.53 8.55 -6.50
CA LEU A 38 -2.12 8.80 -6.23
C LEU A 38 -1.27 8.10 -7.31
N ASP A 39 0.05 8.31 -7.30
CA ASP A 39 0.92 7.59 -8.23
C ASP A 39 0.85 6.07 -7.99
N TYR A 40 0.79 5.31 -9.08
CA TYR A 40 0.80 3.87 -9.00
C TYR A 40 2.15 3.35 -8.52
N MET A 41 2.13 2.24 -7.79
CA MET A 41 3.34 1.60 -7.28
C MET A 41 3.50 0.22 -7.89
N VAL A 42 4.71 -0.07 -8.37
CA VAL A 42 5.06 -1.42 -8.82
C VAL A 42 5.76 -2.13 -7.67
N SER A 43 5.17 -3.22 -7.20
CA SER A 43 5.81 -4.10 -6.21
C SER A 43 7.00 -4.85 -6.83
N ALA A 44 7.91 -5.35 -5.99
CA ALA A 44 9.04 -6.16 -6.46
C ALA A 44 8.64 -7.43 -7.23
N PHE A 45 7.38 -7.87 -7.08
CA PHE A 45 6.83 -9.08 -7.69
C PHE A 45 5.98 -8.78 -8.94
N GLY A 46 6.03 -7.56 -9.47
CA GLY A 46 5.32 -7.17 -10.70
C GLY A 46 3.85 -6.83 -10.52
N THR A 47 3.29 -6.92 -9.30
CA THR A 47 1.95 -6.41 -9.00
C THR A 47 1.96 -4.88 -9.05
N ILE A 48 1.02 -4.29 -9.78
CA ILE A 48 0.76 -2.85 -9.81
C ILE A 48 -0.31 -2.52 -8.80
N ILE A 49 -0.04 -1.53 -7.95
CA ILE A 49 -0.95 -1.02 -6.93
C ILE A 49 -1.40 0.37 -7.38
N TYR A 50 -2.71 0.61 -7.35
CA TYR A 50 -3.34 1.89 -7.68
C TYR A 50 -3.91 2.50 -6.39
N PRO A 51 -3.11 3.30 -5.65
CA PRO A 51 -3.59 3.91 -4.42
C PRO A 51 -4.49 5.12 -4.71
N PHE A 52 -5.50 5.27 -3.87
CA PHE A 52 -6.42 6.42 -3.88
C PHE A 52 -6.44 7.06 -2.50
N ALA A 53 -6.56 8.37 -2.46
CA ALA A 53 -6.85 9.12 -1.25
C ALA A 53 -8.24 9.73 -1.35
N GLY A 54 -8.96 9.74 -0.23
CA GLY A 54 -10.33 10.24 -0.15
C GLY A 54 -10.72 10.56 1.28
N LYS A 55 -11.87 11.20 1.46
CA LYS A 55 -12.42 11.57 2.75
C LYS A 55 -13.63 10.70 3.08
N ILE A 56 -13.76 10.34 4.35
CA ILE A 56 -14.97 9.73 4.90
C ILE A 56 -15.78 10.86 5.56
N SER A 57 -16.98 11.11 5.08
CA SER A 57 -17.81 12.23 5.54
C SER A 57 -18.34 12.04 6.96
N ASN A 58 -18.52 10.80 7.42
CA ASN A 58 -18.96 10.50 8.78
C ASN A 58 -18.29 9.25 9.37
N LEU A 59 -17.28 9.46 10.22
CA LEU A 59 -16.57 8.37 10.90
C LEU A 59 -17.45 7.58 11.90
N LYS A 60 -18.56 8.14 12.38
CA LYS A 60 -19.43 7.47 13.38
C LYS A 60 -20.23 6.31 12.79
N ASN A 61 -20.33 6.22 11.47
CA ASN A 61 -21.08 5.19 10.77
C ASN A 61 -20.24 3.94 10.47
N ILE A 62 -18.95 3.95 10.81
CA ILE A 62 -18.06 2.82 10.57
C ILE A 62 -18.49 1.64 11.45
N ILE A 63 -18.90 0.56 10.80
CA ILE A 63 -19.25 -0.72 11.41
C ILE A 63 -18.49 -1.78 10.60
N PRO A 64 -17.23 -2.08 10.98
CA PRO A 64 -16.35 -2.90 10.16
C PRO A 64 -16.90 -4.31 9.98
N ASN A 65 -16.64 -4.91 8.81
CA ASN A 65 -16.90 -6.32 8.59
C ASN A 65 -15.89 -7.17 9.38
N GLU A 66 -16.31 -7.72 10.52
CA GLU A 66 -15.45 -8.52 11.41
C GLU A 66 -14.84 -9.77 10.75
N ALA A 67 -15.44 -10.26 9.65
CA ALA A 67 -14.87 -11.38 8.89
C ALA A 67 -13.56 -11.02 8.19
N GLU A 68 -13.32 -9.73 7.95
CA GLU A 68 -12.20 -9.23 7.16
C GLU A 68 -11.34 -8.21 7.91
N VAL A 69 -11.94 -7.46 8.85
CA VAL A 69 -11.30 -6.36 9.57
C VAL A 69 -11.24 -6.69 11.05
N GLY A 70 -10.02 -6.94 11.55
CA GLY A 70 -9.79 -7.19 12.98
C GLY A 70 -9.85 -5.95 13.86
N GLU A 71 -9.51 -4.77 13.33
CA GLU A 71 -9.52 -3.51 14.07
C GLU A 71 -9.54 -2.30 13.14
N VAL A 72 -10.19 -1.22 13.56
CA VAL A 72 -10.09 0.11 12.95
C VAL A 72 -9.53 1.10 13.96
N PHE A 73 -8.52 1.86 13.53
CA PHE A 73 -7.96 2.96 14.29
C PHE A 73 -7.62 4.13 13.36
N THR A 74 -7.44 5.31 13.94
CA THR A 74 -7.05 6.52 13.20
C THR A 74 -5.74 7.07 13.74
N VAL A 75 -4.96 7.68 12.85
CA VAL A 75 -3.73 8.38 13.18
C VAL A 75 -3.83 9.78 12.61
N PRO A 76 -3.57 10.85 13.39
CA PRO A 76 -3.64 12.21 12.88
C PRO A 76 -2.68 12.40 11.69
N LEU A 77 -3.13 13.04 10.62
CA LEU A 77 -2.26 13.31 9.47
C LEU A 77 -1.02 14.13 9.85
N SER A 78 -1.13 14.99 10.86
CA SER A 78 -0.01 15.75 11.42
C SER A 78 1.09 14.87 12.03
N PHE A 79 0.79 13.64 12.45
CA PHE A 79 1.79 12.69 12.89
C PHE A 79 2.72 12.32 11.72
N PHE A 80 2.16 11.93 10.57
CA PHE A 80 2.95 11.52 9.40
C PHE A 80 3.76 12.68 8.81
N LYS A 81 3.25 13.92 8.88
CA LYS A 81 4.00 15.12 8.47
C LYS A 81 5.19 15.47 9.38
N LYS A 82 5.12 15.07 10.66
CA LYS A 82 6.15 15.41 11.65
C LYS A 82 7.19 14.31 11.86
N ASN A 83 6.86 13.08 11.47
CA ASN A 83 7.68 11.91 11.73
C ASN A 83 7.97 11.23 10.40
N GLN A 84 9.25 11.05 10.08
CA GLN A 84 9.65 10.19 8.98
C GLN A 84 9.50 8.72 9.41
N PRO A 85 9.23 7.79 8.47
CA PRO A 85 9.21 6.38 8.81
C PRO A 85 10.63 5.90 9.12
N ASP A 86 10.75 4.95 10.04
CA ASP A 86 11.97 4.16 10.11
C ASP A 86 12.10 3.33 8.83
N SER A 87 13.32 3.22 8.31
CA SER A 87 13.60 2.53 7.05
C SER A 87 14.65 1.45 7.25
N TYR A 88 14.27 0.21 6.97
CA TYR A 88 15.14 -0.96 7.09
C TYR A 88 15.33 -1.62 5.74
N LYS A 89 16.58 -1.96 5.44
CA LYS A 89 16.91 -2.69 4.20
C LYS A 89 16.64 -4.18 4.39
N ILE A 90 15.87 -4.75 3.49
CA ILE A 90 15.67 -6.19 3.36
C ILE A 90 16.30 -6.70 2.08
N ASN A 91 16.70 -7.97 2.10
CA ASN A 91 17.29 -8.67 0.98
C ASN A 91 16.24 -9.61 0.36
N PHE A 92 15.95 -9.43 -0.91
CA PHE A 92 15.23 -10.41 -1.72
C PHE A 92 16.22 -11.27 -2.48
N GLN A 93 16.20 -12.56 -2.17
CA GLN A 93 16.91 -13.58 -2.94
C GLN A 93 15.93 -14.21 -3.91
N VAL A 94 16.33 -14.28 -5.18
CA VAL A 94 15.61 -15.02 -6.19
C VAL A 94 16.13 -16.45 -6.14
N GLU A 95 15.23 -17.39 -5.92
CA GLU A 95 15.52 -18.81 -5.94
C GLU A 95 14.74 -19.43 -7.10
N PRO A 96 15.41 -20.11 -8.05
CA PRO A 96 14.74 -20.82 -9.12
C PRO A 96 13.91 -21.99 -8.56
N GLU A 97 12.75 -22.22 -9.14
CA GLU A 97 11.96 -23.42 -8.85
C GLU A 97 12.62 -24.68 -9.45
N ASP A 98 12.15 -25.85 -8.99
CA ASP A 98 12.54 -27.14 -9.54
C ASP A 98 12.28 -27.19 -11.05
N GLY A 99 13.27 -27.67 -11.81
CA GLY A 99 13.16 -27.79 -13.28
C GLY A 99 13.49 -26.52 -14.05
N PHE A 100 13.98 -25.47 -13.39
CA PHE A 100 14.53 -24.30 -14.08
C PHE A 100 15.67 -24.72 -15.04
N PRO A 101 15.61 -24.38 -16.34
CA PRO A 101 16.53 -24.91 -17.34
C PRO A 101 17.86 -24.14 -17.32
N PHE A 102 18.73 -24.47 -16.36
CA PHE A 102 20.03 -23.84 -16.20
C PHE A 102 20.90 -23.91 -17.47
N ASP A 103 20.80 -25.00 -18.24
CA ASP A 103 21.57 -25.19 -19.49
C ASP A 103 21.27 -24.15 -20.58
N LEU A 104 20.16 -23.41 -20.46
CA LEU A 104 19.77 -22.37 -21.43
C LEU A 104 20.29 -20.97 -21.07
N ILE A 105 20.93 -20.79 -19.90
CA ILE A 105 21.43 -19.49 -19.44
C ILE A 105 22.95 -19.47 -19.30
N ILE A 106 23.54 -18.32 -19.59
CA ILE A 106 24.98 -18.10 -19.41
C ILE A 106 25.31 -18.15 -17.92
N GLY A 107 26.13 -19.11 -17.52
CA GLY A 107 26.48 -19.36 -16.12
C GLY A 107 25.82 -20.59 -15.52
N GLY A 108 24.80 -21.16 -16.18
CA GLY A 108 24.18 -22.42 -15.75
C GLY A 108 23.73 -22.39 -14.29
N GLU A 109 24.01 -23.48 -13.58
CA GLU A 109 23.78 -23.60 -12.13
C GLU A 109 24.55 -22.56 -11.30
N ASN A 110 25.63 -21.98 -11.85
CA ASN A 110 26.43 -20.94 -11.21
C ASN A 110 25.95 -19.51 -11.56
N TYR A 111 24.75 -19.36 -12.14
CA TYR A 111 24.20 -18.04 -12.41
C TYR A 111 24.09 -17.22 -11.12
N ASN A 112 24.64 -16.00 -11.15
CA ASN A 112 24.67 -15.15 -9.96
C ASN A 112 23.34 -14.42 -9.77
N TRP A 113 22.43 -15.05 -9.02
CA TRP A 113 21.18 -14.46 -8.58
C TRP A 113 21.43 -13.26 -7.66
N GLN A 114 21.50 -12.07 -8.27
CA GLN A 114 21.74 -10.83 -7.55
C GLN A 114 20.68 -10.63 -6.47
N THR A 115 21.14 -10.52 -5.23
CA THR A 115 20.28 -10.14 -4.11
C THR A 115 19.81 -8.71 -4.31
N ARG A 116 18.50 -8.51 -4.42
CA ARG A 116 17.91 -7.17 -4.53
C ARG A 116 17.69 -6.60 -3.13
N LYS A 117 18.17 -5.38 -2.91
CA LYS A 117 17.91 -4.64 -1.67
C LYS A 117 16.65 -3.81 -1.83
N MET A 118 15.79 -3.85 -0.84
CA MET A 118 14.58 -3.04 -0.79
C MET A 118 14.46 -2.37 0.58
N ASN A 119 13.88 -1.19 0.64
CA ASN A 119 13.57 -0.53 1.90
C ASN A 119 12.15 -0.88 2.32
N GLU A 120 12.00 -1.29 3.58
CA GLU A 120 10.71 -1.42 4.26
C GLU A 120 10.55 -0.26 5.24
N TYR A 121 9.37 0.36 5.21
CA TYR A 121 9.05 1.53 6.02
C TYR A 121 8.17 1.16 7.20
N PHE A 122 8.40 1.82 8.34
CA PHE A 122 7.69 1.60 9.58
C PHE A 122 7.32 2.93 10.23
N TYR A 123 6.05 3.07 10.58
CA TYR A 123 5.56 4.10 11.49
C TYR A 123 5.09 3.43 12.78
N SER A 124 5.63 3.87 13.92
CA SER A 124 5.16 3.42 15.24
C SER A 124 4.40 4.55 15.93
N THR A 125 3.16 4.30 16.36
CA THR A 125 2.31 5.30 17.01
C THR A 125 1.30 4.65 17.93
N ASN A 126 1.16 5.15 19.16
CA ASN A 126 0.20 4.65 20.16
C ASN A 126 0.21 3.12 20.33
N GLY A 127 1.39 2.50 20.31
CA GLY A 127 1.54 1.04 20.42
C GLY A 127 1.11 0.26 19.18
N LYS A 128 0.76 0.93 18.07
CA LYS A 128 0.48 0.33 16.76
C LYS A 128 1.66 0.52 15.82
N VAL A 129 1.80 -0.41 14.88
CA VAL A 129 2.82 -0.37 13.83
C VAL A 129 2.14 -0.39 12.48
N ILE A 130 2.41 0.63 11.66
CA ILE A 130 2.02 0.68 10.24
C ILE A 130 3.28 0.42 9.43
N TRP A 131 3.28 -0.63 8.62
CA TRP A 131 4.49 -1.07 7.92
C TRP A 131 4.21 -1.58 6.50
N GLY A 132 5.28 -1.87 5.77
CA GLY A 132 5.19 -2.46 4.44
C GLY A 132 4.67 -1.47 3.40
N LEU A 133 3.98 -2.01 2.38
CA LEU A 133 3.35 -1.20 1.34
C LEU A 133 2.39 -0.12 1.89
N THR A 134 1.74 -0.36 3.02
CA THR A 134 0.85 0.63 3.66
C THR A 134 1.64 1.85 4.11
N ALA A 135 2.77 1.64 4.80
CA ALA A 135 3.67 2.73 5.17
C ALA A 135 4.25 3.41 3.93
N LYS A 136 4.64 2.65 2.89
CA LYS A 136 5.14 3.19 1.62
C LYS A 136 4.16 4.13 0.93
N VAL A 137 2.88 3.74 0.84
CA VAL A 137 1.82 4.59 0.27
C VAL A 137 1.62 5.85 1.10
N LEU A 138 1.63 5.74 2.44
CA LEU A 138 1.49 6.91 3.33
C LEU A 138 2.66 7.88 3.22
N THR A 139 3.89 7.38 3.15
CA THR A 139 5.10 8.20 2.95
C THR A 139 5.01 8.97 1.64
N HIS A 140 4.70 8.27 0.53
CA HIS A 140 4.52 8.89 -0.77
C HIS A 140 3.41 9.95 -0.78
N PHE A 141 2.28 9.64 -0.15
CA PHE A 141 1.16 10.58 -0.03
C PHE A 141 1.58 11.86 0.71
N VAL A 142 2.31 11.75 1.81
CA VAL A 142 2.79 12.90 2.58
C VAL A 142 3.78 13.73 1.77
N GLU A 143 4.71 13.08 1.06
CA GLU A 143 5.67 13.75 0.17
C GLU A 143 4.95 14.56 -0.94
N LEU A 144 3.91 13.98 -1.56
CA LEU A 144 3.08 14.69 -2.54
C LEU A 144 2.40 15.92 -1.95
N MET A 145 1.85 15.82 -0.73
CA MET A 145 1.22 16.95 -0.06
C MET A 145 2.21 18.09 0.24
N GLU A 146 3.44 17.76 0.64
CA GLU A 146 4.47 18.75 0.94
C GLU A 146 4.97 19.45 -0.34
N GLN A 147 5.14 18.71 -1.43
CA GLN A 147 5.51 19.28 -2.72
C GLN A 147 4.46 20.24 -3.28
N HIS A 148 3.17 19.96 -3.07
CA HIS A 148 2.09 20.86 -3.43
C HIS A 148 2.09 22.14 -2.60
N ASN A 149 2.30 22.03 -1.28
CA ASN A 149 2.37 23.19 -0.39
C ASN A 149 3.58 24.11 -0.66
N LEU A 150 4.64 23.60 -1.28
CA LEU A 150 5.81 24.40 -1.68
C LEU A 150 5.62 25.15 -3.02
N ARG A 151 4.51 24.92 -3.73
CA ARG A 151 4.20 25.53 -5.04
C ARG A 151 3.12 26.62 -4.95
N GLU A 152 2.66 26.95 -3.76
CA GLU A 152 1.79 28.10 -3.43
C GLU A 152 2.59 29.19 -2.72
#